data_AF-A0AA37V338-F1
#
_entry.id   AF-A0AA37V338-F1
#
_cell.length_a   1.000
_cell.length_b   1.000
_cell.length_c   1.000
_cell.angle_alpha   90.00
_cell.angle_beta   90.00
_cell.angle_gamma   90.00
#
_symmetry.space_group_name_H-M   'P 1'
#
loop_
_entity.id
_entity.type
_entity.pdbx_description
1 polymer ?
#
loop_
_entity_poly.entity_id
_entity_poly.type
_entity_poly.pdbx_seq_one_letter_code
_entity_poly.pdbx_strand_id
1 'polypeptide(L)'
;MIVVSDTTPLISLLKIKRVDLLKELFGEVLIPQAVFDELTSDKRFQVEADQICQKEFIFVKRVNVPESVNILKRATGLDQGESEAIVLTDELKADILLMDEARGRNVSAQMGLSIMGTIGK
;
A
#
# COMPACT_ATOMS: atom_id res chain seq x y z
N MET A 1 3.13 4.56 15.11
CA MET A 1 1.97 4.27 14.25
C MET A 1 2.49 3.46 13.08
N ILE A 2 1.83 2.36 12.75
CA ILE A 2 2.19 1.49 11.63
C ILE A 2 1.21 1.79 10.50
N VAL A 3 1.74 2.26 9.37
CA VAL A 3 0.94 2.54 8.18
C VAL A 3 1.40 1.65 7.04
N VAL A 4 0.45 1.01 6.37
CA VAL A 4 0.71 0.24 5.15
C VAL A 4 0.06 0.98 3.98
N SER A 5 0.76 1.11 2.85
CA SER A 5 0.20 1.74 1.65
C SER A 5 0.15 0.78 0.48
N ASP A 6 -0.96 0.86 -0.24
CA ASP A 6 -1.10 0.33 -1.59
C ASP A 6 -0.46 1.26 -2.64
N THR A 7 -0.45 0.83 -3.89
CA THR A 7 0.17 1.51 -5.05
C THR A 7 -0.46 2.89 -5.31
N THR A 8 -1.79 3.00 -5.37
CA THR A 8 -2.46 4.21 -5.87
C THR A 8 -2.26 5.46 -5.02
N PRO A 9 -2.25 5.40 -3.68
CA PRO A 9 -1.89 6.55 -2.86
C PRO A 9 -0.46 7.05 -3.09
N LEU A 10 0.49 6.13 -3.27
CA LEU A 10 1.89 6.48 -3.56
C LEU A 10 2.00 7.20 -4.90
N ILE A 11 1.45 6.61 -5.96
CA ILE A 11 1.48 7.20 -7.32
C ILE A 11 0.82 8.57 -7.32
N SER A 12 -0.33 8.71 -6.67
CA SER A 12 -1.07 9.98 -6.62
C SER A 12 -0.22 11.09 -6.01
N LEU A 13 0.45 10.82 -4.88
CA LEU A 13 1.31 11.80 -4.21
C LEU A 13 2.62 12.06 -4.96
N LEU A 14 3.21 11.04 -5.59
CA LEU A 14 4.42 11.18 -6.40
C LEU A 14 4.18 12.06 -7.63
N LYS A 15 3.06 11.86 -8.35
CA LYS A 15 2.68 12.66 -9.52
C LYS A 15 2.53 14.14 -9.22
N ILE A 16 2.08 14.49 -8.02
CA ILE A 16 1.96 15.89 -7.58
C ILE A 16 3.17 16.39 -6.79
N LYS A 17 4.24 15.59 -6.69
CA LYS A 17 5.47 15.90 -5.94
C LYS A 17 5.22 16.19 -4.45
N ARG A 18 4.30 15.46 -3.82
CA ARG A 18 3.92 15.60 -2.40
C ARG A 18 4.01 14.31 -1.60
N VAL A 19 4.81 13.34 -2.03
CA VAL A 19 5.05 12.09 -1.28
C VAL A 19 5.59 12.34 0.13
N ASP A 20 6.29 13.46 0.36
CA ASP A 20 6.80 13.86 1.69
C ASP A 20 5.67 14.09 2.72
N LEU A 21 4.42 14.31 2.27
CA LEU A 21 3.26 14.35 3.17
C LEU A 21 3.07 13.06 3.96
N LEU A 22 3.45 11.90 3.39
CA LEU A 22 3.39 10.64 4.12
C LEU A 22 4.32 10.66 5.34
N LYS A 23 5.51 11.26 5.21
CA LYS A 23 6.44 11.44 6.32
C LYS A 23 5.89 12.41 7.36
N GLU A 24 5.32 13.53 6.93
CA GLU A 24 4.75 14.54 7.82
C GLU A 24 3.54 14.01 8.62
N LEU A 25 2.70 13.19 8.00
CA LEU A 25 1.49 12.65 8.62
C LEU A 25 1.74 11.38 9.43
N PHE A 26 2.60 10.49 8.93
CA PHE A 26 2.72 9.13 9.46
C PHE A 26 4.12 8.77 9.98
N GLY A 27 5.13 9.56 9.65
CA GLY A 27 6.53 9.26 9.96
C GLY A 27 7.08 8.22 8.99
N GLU A 28 6.75 6.95 9.21
CA GLU A 28 7.21 5.82 8.39
C GLU A 28 6.01 5.13 7.71
N VAL A 29 6.21 4.68 6.46
CA VAL A 29 5.20 3.95 5.69
C VAL A 29 5.79 2.65 5.16
N LEU A 30 5.05 1.56 5.38
CA LEU A 30 5.36 0.25 4.86
C LEU A 30 4.65 0.03 3.53
N ILE A 31 5.35 -0.55 2.56
CA ILE A 31 4.74 -0.97 1.29
C ILE A 31 4.98 -2.46 1.09
N PRO A 32 3.98 -3.22 0.62
CA PRO A 32 4.18 -4.61 0.25
C PRO A 32 5.20 -4.79 -0.86
N GLN A 33 5.77 -6.00 -0.97
CA GLN A 33 6.70 -6.33 -2.04
C GLN A 33 6.04 -6.20 -3.41
N ALA A 34 4.81 -6.69 -3.59
CA ALA A 34 4.11 -6.58 -4.86
C ALA A 34 3.86 -5.13 -5.28
N VAL A 35 3.56 -4.24 -4.33
CA VAL A 35 3.39 -2.80 -4.58
C VAL A 35 4.70 -2.17 -5.04
N PHE A 36 5.82 -2.50 -4.39
CA PHE A 36 7.14 -2.05 -4.82
C PHE A 36 7.51 -2.58 -6.21
N ASP A 37 7.22 -3.86 -6.48
CA ASP A 37 7.52 -4.50 -7.75
C ASP A 37 6.69 -3.88 -8.88
N GLU A 38 5.42 -3.55 -8.65
CA GLU A 38 4.57 -2.85 -9.62
C GLU A 38 5.14 -1.47 -9.97
N LEU A 39 5.50 -0.70 -8.94
CA LEU A 39 6.05 0.66 -9.09
C LEU A 39 7.37 0.65 -9.87
N THR A 40 8.22 -0.34 -9.62
CA THR A 40 9.55 -0.45 -10.24
C THR A 40 9.57 -1.15 -11.60
N SER A 41 8.58 -1.99 -11.90
CA SER A 41 8.54 -2.76 -13.16
C SER A 41 7.87 -2.00 -14.31
N ASP A 42 6.98 -1.06 -14.02
CA ASP A 42 6.31 -0.27 -15.04
C ASP A 42 7.19 0.91 -15.51
N LYS A 43 7.61 0.87 -16.78
CA LYS A 43 8.41 1.94 -17.39
C LYS A 43 7.74 3.32 -17.34
N ARG A 44 6.41 3.37 -17.19
CA ARG A 44 5.66 4.62 -17.03
C ARG A 44 5.93 5.30 -15.68
N PHE A 45 6.40 4.55 -14.69
CA PHE A 45 6.64 5.00 -13.32
C PHE A 45 8.13 5.02 -12.93
N GLN A 46 9.05 4.96 -13.91
CA GLN A 46 10.48 4.88 -13.62
C GLN A 46 10.99 6.03 -12.73
N VAL A 47 10.48 7.24 -12.94
CA VAL A 47 10.86 8.42 -12.13
C VAL A 47 10.32 8.30 -10.71
N GLU A 48 9.08 7.84 -10.57
CA GLU A 48 8.40 7.61 -9.30
C GLU A 48 9.07 6.48 -8.49
N ALA A 49 9.48 5.40 -9.17
CA ALA A 49 10.25 4.30 -8.60
C ALA A 49 11.58 4.77 -8.02
N ASP A 50 12.35 5.55 -8.79
CA ASP A 50 13.63 6.11 -8.33
C ASP A 50 13.42 7.03 -7.11
N GLN A 51 12.33 7.80 -7.09
CA GLN A 51 11.99 8.65 -5.95
C GLN A 51 11.68 7.82 -4.70
N ILE A 52 10.87 6.76 -4.81
CA ILE A 52 10.55 5.88 -3.68
C ILE A 52 11.82 5.24 -3.11
N CYS A 53 12.70 4.72 -3.97
CA CYS A 53 13.96 4.10 -3.55
C CYS A 53 14.89 5.07 -2.78
N GLN A 54 14.73 6.38 -2.99
CA GLN A 54 15.50 7.42 -2.30
C GLN A 54 14.83 7.92 -1.01
N LYS A 55 13.59 7.54 -0.73
CA LYS A 55 12.88 7.99 0.49
C LYS A 55 13.22 7.09 1.68
N GLU A 56 13.91 7.66 2.66
CA GLU A 56 14.30 6.97 3.90
C GLU A 56 13.12 6.61 4.83
N PHE A 57 11.90 7.02 4.50
CA PHE A 57 10.70 6.77 5.31
C PHE A 57 9.75 5.74 4.70
N ILE A 58 10.05 5.21 3.51
CA ILE A 58 9.27 4.17 2.84
C ILE A 58 10.05 2.86 2.93
N PHE A 59 9.42 1.84 3.51
CA PHE A 59 10.06 0.55 3.72
C PHE A 59 9.29 -0.58 3.04
N VAL A 60 9.99 -1.37 2.23
CA VAL A 60 9.40 -2.57 1.61
C VAL A 60 9.33 -3.69 2.63
N LYS A 61 8.17 -4.32 2.76
CA LYS A 61 7.97 -5.46 3.65
C LYS A 61 7.19 -6.58 2.96
N ARG A 62 7.67 -7.80 3.13
CA ARG A 62 7.00 -9.00 2.62
C ARG A 62 5.97 -9.48 3.63
N VAL A 63 4.86 -10.00 3.11
CA VAL A 63 3.91 -10.79 3.89
C VAL A 63 4.59 -12.06 4.41
N ASN A 64 4.22 -12.50 5.61
CA ASN A 64 4.77 -13.72 6.20
C ASN A 64 4.03 -14.97 5.70
N VAL A 65 2.75 -14.83 5.33
CA VAL A 65 1.90 -15.95 4.88
C VAL A 65 1.39 -15.70 3.46
N PRO A 66 2.16 -16.05 2.41
CA PRO A 66 1.75 -15.88 1.01
C PRO A 66 0.43 -16.58 0.65
N GLU A 67 0.09 -17.67 1.34
CA GLU A 67 -1.17 -18.39 1.15
C GLU A 67 -2.38 -17.51 1.47
N SER A 68 -2.30 -16.66 2.51
CA SER A 68 -3.36 -15.73 2.89
C SER A 68 -3.67 -14.75 1.76
N VAL A 69 -2.63 -14.25 1.08
CA VAL A 69 -2.74 -13.37 -0.08
C VAL A 69 -3.46 -14.09 -1.21
N ASN A 70 -3.06 -15.32 -1.53
CA ASN A 70 -3.68 -16.11 -2.59
C ASN A 70 -5.16 -16.42 -2.32
N ILE A 71 -5.52 -16.73 -1.07
CA ILE A 71 -6.91 -16.97 -0.67
C ILE A 71 -7.73 -15.69 -0.82
N LEU A 72 -7.24 -14.58 -0.28
CA LEU A 72 -7.91 -13.28 -0.35
C LEU A 72 -8.14 -12.88 -1.81
N LYS A 73 -7.10 -13.00 -2.65
CA LYS A 73 -7.16 -12.68 -4.08
C LYS A 73 -8.23 -13.49 -4.80
N ARG A 74 -8.31 -14.80 -4.56
CA ARG A 74 -9.32 -15.69 -5.17
C ARG A 74 -10.73 -15.40 -4.67
N ALA A 75 -10.88 -15.08 -3.39
CA ALA A 75 -12.19 -14.84 -2.78
C ALA A 75 -12.81 -13.48 -3.19
N THR A 76 -11.96 -12.48 -3.46
CA THR A 76 -12.39 -11.10 -3.64
C THR A 76 -12.19 -10.57 -5.06
N GLY A 77 -11.29 -11.18 -5.83
CA GLY A 77 -10.90 -10.67 -7.15
C GLY A 77 -10.06 -9.39 -7.09
N LEU A 78 -9.41 -9.11 -5.96
CA LEU A 78 -8.38 -8.08 -5.85
C LEU A 78 -7.14 -8.46 -6.68
N ASP A 79 -6.26 -7.49 -6.94
CA ASP A 79 -4.95 -7.80 -7.51
C ASP A 79 -3.93 -8.24 -6.43
N GLN A 80 -2.68 -8.46 -6.84
CA GLN A 80 -1.62 -8.90 -5.93
C GLN A 80 -1.20 -7.80 -4.94
N GLY A 81 -1.07 -6.55 -5.39
CA GLY A 81 -0.66 -5.42 -4.56
C GLY A 81 -1.72 -5.11 -3.50
N GLU A 82 -2.98 -4.99 -3.92
CA GLU A 82 -4.12 -4.78 -3.03
C GLU A 82 -4.20 -5.90 -1.97
N SER A 83 -4.08 -7.16 -2.41
CA SER A 83 -4.19 -8.31 -1.50
C SER A 83 -3.03 -8.36 -0.51
N GLU A 84 -1.80 -8.08 -0.95
CA GLU A 84 -0.65 -8.02 -0.03
C GLU A 84 -0.77 -6.85 0.95
N ALA A 85 -1.26 -5.68 0.52
CA ALA A 85 -1.47 -4.53 1.39
C ALA A 85 -2.45 -4.85 2.53
N ILE A 86 -3.56 -5.49 2.20
CA ILE A 86 -4.57 -5.90 3.19
C ILE A 86 -4.02 -6.95 4.16
N VAL A 87 -3.38 -8.00 3.63
CA VAL A 87 -2.81 -9.07 4.46
C VAL A 87 -1.70 -8.53 5.36
N LEU A 88 -0.81 -7.69 4.83
CA LEU A 88 0.26 -7.08 5.62
C LEU A 88 -0.28 -6.16 6.71
N THR A 89 -1.36 -5.42 6.43
CA THR A 89 -2.05 -4.59 7.42
C THR A 89 -2.57 -5.45 8.57
N ASP A 90 -3.23 -6.57 8.26
CA ASP A 90 -3.76 -7.47 9.28
C ASP A 90 -2.66 -8.21 10.07
N GLU A 91 -1.61 -8.69 9.38
CA GLU A 91 -0.47 -9.38 9.99
C GLU A 91 0.26 -8.49 11.01
N LEU A 92 0.46 -7.22 10.66
CA LEU A 92 1.18 -6.26 11.51
C LEU A 92 0.28 -5.55 12.52
N LYS A 93 -1.03 -5.78 12.44
CA LYS A 93 -2.03 -4.98 13.17
C LYS A 93 -1.78 -3.48 12.97
N ALA A 94 -1.58 -3.11 11.70
CA ALA A 94 -1.29 -1.74 11.32
C ALA A 94 -2.46 -0.82 11.68
N ASP A 95 -2.13 0.42 12.04
CA ASP A 95 -3.10 1.42 12.48
C ASP A 95 -3.96 1.92 11.31
N ILE A 96 -3.36 2.00 10.10
CA ILE A 96 -4.01 2.53 8.88
C ILE A 96 -3.51 1.77 7.65
N LEU A 97 -4.44 1.39 6.78
CA LEU A 97 -4.20 1.01 5.39
C LEU A 97 -4.53 2.19 4.46
N LEU A 98 -3.54 2.64 3.68
CA LEU A 98 -3.75 3.61 2.60
C LEU A 98 -4.19 2.90 1.32
N MET A 99 -5.40 3.17 0.86
CA MET A 99 -5.99 2.51 -0.32
C MET A 99 -7.14 3.34 -0.90
N ASP A 100 -7.18 3.48 -2.23
CA ASP A 100 -8.17 4.32 -2.93
C ASP A 100 -9.25 3.48 -3.63
N GLU A 101 -8.94 2.23 -3.95
CA GLU A 101 -9.74 1.31 -4.75
C GLU A 101 -10.98 0.85 -4.00
N ALA A 102 -12.16 1.13 -4.56
CA ALA A 102 -13.44 0.85 -3.90
C ALA A 102 -13.58 -0.62 -3.45
N ARG A 103 -13.07 -1.57 -4.25
CA ARG A 103 -13.13 -3.01 -3.91
C ARG A 103 -12.24 -3.32 -2.72
N GLY A 104 -10.96 -2.92 -2.76
CA GLY A 104 -10.02 -3.14 -1.67
C GLY A 104 -10.49 -2.49 -0.37
N ARG A 105 -11.05 -1.26 -0.44
CA ARG A 105 -11.65 -0.57 0.70
C ARG A 105 -12.83 -1.34 1.30
N ASN A 106 -13.73 -1.86 0.47
CA ASN A 106 -14.87 -2.66 0.96
C ASN A 106 -14.41 -3.94 1.67
N VAL A 107 -13.45 -4.66 1.08
CA VAL A 107 -12.90 -5.89 1.68
C VAL A 107 -12.21 -5.59 3.01
N SER A 108 -11.37 -4.56 3.03
CA SER A 108 -10.67 -4.13 4.24
C SER A 108 -11.63 -3.75 5.36
N ALA A 109 -12.72 -3.07 5.03
CA ALA A 109 -13.74 -2.67 6.01
C ALA A 109 -14.49 -3.89 6.56
N GLN A 110 -14.80 -4.88 5.72
CA GLN A 110 -15.39 -6.15 6.16
C GLN A 110 -14.44 -6.94 7.09
N MET A 111 -13.13 -6.78 6.93
CA MET A 111 -12.11 -7.34 7.81
C MET A 111 -11.87 -6.50 9.08
N GLY A 112 -12.57 -5.37 9.25
CA GLY A 112 -12.44 -4.50 10.41
C GLY A 112 -11.16 -3.65 10.43
N LEU A 113 -10.51 -3.46 9.28
CA LEU A 113 -9.30 -2.65 9.16
C LEU A 113 -9.65 -1.15 9.08
N SER A 114 -8.79 -0.32 9.67
CA SER A 114 -8.83 1.14 9.50
C SER A 114 -8.24 1.53 8.15
N ILE A 115 -9.00 2.30 7.36
CA ILE A 115 -8.64 2.63 5.99
C ILE A 115 -8.67 4.13 5.80
N MET A 116 -7.74 4.65 4.99
CA MET A 116 -7.71 6.04 4.58
C MET A 116 -7.34 6.13 3.10
N GLY A 117 -8.12 6.83 2.30
CA GLY A 117 -7.74 7.18 0.94
C GLY A 117 -6.76 8.35 0.90
N THR A 118 -6.21 8.64 -0.27
CA THR A 118 -5.24 9.74 -0.47
C THR A 118 -5.76 11.10 0.02
N ILE A 119 -7.08 11.32 -0.01
CA ILE A 119 -7.74 12.55 0.42
C ILE A 119 -8.36 12.47 1.83
N GLY A 120 -8.01 11.45 2.62
CA GLY A 120 -8.39 11.35 4.03
C GLY A 120 -9.78 10.78 4.32
N LYS A 121 -10.53 10.34 3.30
CA LYS A 121 -11.81 9.62 3.48
C LYS A 121 -11.60 8.14 3.41
#